data_AF-A0A844M9S7-F1
#
_entry.id   AF-A0A844M9S7-F1
#
_cell.length_a   1.000
_cell.length_b   1.000
_cell.length_c   1.000
_cell.angle_alpha   90.00
_cell.angle_beta   90.00
_cell.angle_gamma   90.00
#
_symmetry.space_group_name_H-M   'P 1'
#
loop_
_entity.id
_entity.type
_entity.pdbx_description
1 polymer ?
#
loop_
_entity_poly.entity_id
_entity_poly.type
_entity_poly.pdbx_seq_one_letter_code
_entity_poly.pdbx_strand_id
1 'polypeptide(L)'
;MPFQPTDKLIKQVVHYCQTRHPEALDEIFDNLPIHSNDRILAGALKILDNDFDSIGWLCGYLASEINRSEDNYRYHPIAELCKTLLEYGMELFVDFTPYPGSRILIANIEKFESLPEFVKAAYQVMESTGDNVQQMNDALLQELVV
;
A
#
# COMPACT_ATOMS: atom_id res chain seq x y z
N MET A 1 12.88 -28.61 -7.49
CA MET A 1 12.75 -27.40 -8.33
C MET A 1 13.73 -26.37 -7.78
N PRO A 2 14.55 -25.70 -8.60
CA PRO A 2 15.41 -24.64 -8.11
C PRO A 2 14.58 -23.38 -7.85
N PHE A 3 14.71 -22.80 -6.65
CA PHE A 3 14.11 -21.52 -6.29
C PHE A 3 14.63 -20.42 -7.22
N GLN A 4 13.75 -19.67 -7.88
CA GLN A 4 14.18 -18.45 -8.57
C GLN A 4 14.54 -17.40 -7.52
N PRO A 5 15.54 -16.52 -7.76
CA PRO A 5 15.90 -15.44 -6.83
C PRO A 5 14.70 -14.60 -6.39
N THR A 6 13.72 -14.43 -7.28
CA THR A 6 12.45 -13.73 -7.02
C THR A 6 11.57 -14.43 -5.98
N ASP A 7 11.51 -15.76 -5.95
CA ASP A 7 10.68 -16.49 -4.98
C ASP A 7 11.21 -16.33 -3.55
N LYS A 8 12.54 -16.25 -3.41
CA LYS A 8 13.18 -15.98 -2.12
C LYS A 8 12.84 -14.58 -1.64
N LEU A 9 12.96 -13.58 -2.52
CA LEU A 9 12.63 -12.18 -2.19
C LEU A 9 11.16 -12.01 -1.83
N ILE A 10 10.24 -12.62 -2.59
CA ILE A 10 8.82 -12.62 -2.27
C ILE A 10 8.59 -13.15 -0.83
N LYS A 11 9.22 -14.27 -0.47
CA LYS A 11 9.09 -14.82 0.89
C LYS A 11 9.69 -13.91 1.97
N GLN A 12 10.78 -13.20 1.66
CA GLN A 12 11.36 -12.24 2.59
C GLN A 12 10.43 -11.05 2.81
N VAL A 13 9.87 -10.48 1.74
CA VAL A 13 8.88 -9.39 1.84
C VAL A 13 7.67 -9.83 2.66
N VAL A 14 7.10 -11.01 2.37
CA VAL A 14 6.00 -11.59 3.17
C VAL A 14 6.39 -11.69 4.64
N HIS A 15 7.57 -12.24 4.92
CA HIS A 15 8.06 -12.38 6.28
C HIS A 15 8.17 -11.02 6.99
N TYR A 16 8.76 -10.02 6.35
CA TYR A 16 8.96 -8.70 6.94
C TYR A 16 7.67 -7.89 7.10
N CYS A 17 6.66 -8.13 6.27
CA CYS A 17 5.31 -7.60 6.52
C CYS A 17 4.72 -8.21 7.79
N GLN A 18 4.81 -9.54 7.94
CA GLN A 18 4.28 -10.26 9.09
C GLN A 18 5.01 -9.95 10.40
N THR A 19 6.32 -9.73 10.33
CA THR A 19 7.16 -9.39 11.48
C THR A 19 7.34 -7.88 11.69
N ARG A 20 6.79 -7.05 10.79
CA ARG A 20 6.75 -5.58 10.87
C ARG A 20 8.14 -4.94 10.90
N HIS A 21 8.99 -5.27 9.94
CA HIS A 21 10.36 -4.73 9.82
C HIS A 21 10.50 -3.82 8.58
N PRO A 22 10.16 -2.52 8.68
CA PRO A 22 10.16 -1.61 7.53
C PRO A 22 11.57 -1.38 6.98
N GLU A 23 12.60 -1.31 7.82
CA GLU A 23 13.98 -1.08 7.36
C GLU A 23 14.50 -2.25 6.50
N ALA A 24 14.04 -3.48 6.79
CA ALA A 24 14.38 -4.65 5.99
C ALA A 24 13.65 -4.66 4.63
N LEU A 25 12.49 -3.99 4.54
CA LEU A 25 11.83 -3.74 3.27
C LEU A 25 12.57 -2.66 2.46
N ASP A 26 13.06 -1.60 3.11
CA ASP A 26 13.89 -0.58 2.46
C ASP A 26 15.15 -1.19 1.85
N GLU A 27 15.86 -2.04 2.60
CA GLU A 27 17.02 -2.78 2.08
C GLU A 27 16.70 -3.62 0.83
N ILE A 28 15.46 -4.11 0.69
CA ILE A 28 15.03 -4.83 -0.50
C ILE A 28 14.69 -3.83 -1.62
N PHE A 29 13.79 -2.90 -1.36
CA PHE A 29 13.17 -2.09 -2.41
C PHE A 29 14.07 -0.96 -2.93
N ASP A 30 14.99 -0.44 -2.11
CA ASP A 30 15.97 0.58 -2.52
C ASP A 30 17.07 0.02 -3.42
N ASN A 31 17.34 -1.28 -3.32
CA ASN A 31 18.43 -1.95 -4.03
C ASN A 31 17.97 -2.71 -5.28
N LEU A 32 16.67 -2.71 -5.57
CA LEU A 32 16.10 -3.42 -6.71
C LEU A 32 15.70 -2.47 -7.86
N PRO A 33 15.86 -2.89 -9.13
CA PRO A 33 15.27 -2.14 -10.25
C PRO A 33 13.75 -2.07 -10.10
N ILE A 34 13.16 -0.91 -10.37
CA ILE A 34 11.71 -0.62 -10.20
C ILE A 34 10.81 -1.73 -10.77
N HIS A 35 11.08 -2.21 -11.98
CA HIS A 35 10.27 -3.27 -12.62
C HIS A 35 10.28 -4.62 -11.88
N SER A 36 11.24 -4.83 -10.97
CA SER A 36 11.30 -6.01 -10.10
C SER A 36 10.37 -5.86 -8.89
N ASN A 37 10.12 -4.62 -8.43
CA ASN A 37 9.30 -4.34 -7.25
C ASN A 37 7.84 -4.72 -7.52
N ASP A 38 7.31 -4.41 -8.71
CA ASP A 38 5.94 -4.77 -9.10
C ASP A 38 5.70 -6.28 -9.02
N ARG A 39 6.64 -7.08 -9.56
CA ARG A 39 6.53 -8.56 -9.54
C ARG A 39 6.66 -9.11 -8.12
N ILE A 40 7.52 -8.53 -7.29
CA ILE A 40 7.72 -8.97 -5.91
C ILE A 40 6.51 -8.61 -5.06
N LEU A 41 5.99 -7.39 -5.17
CA LEU A 41 4.79 -6.94 -4.46
C LEU A 41 3.58 -7.77 -4.87
N ALA A 42 3.33 -7.97 -6.18
CA ALA A 42 2.24 -8.82 -6.65
C ALA A 42 2.37 -10.26 -6.13
N GLY A 43 3.59 -10.81 -6.11
CA GLY A 43 3.87 -12.12 -5.54
C GLY A 43 3.62 -12.21 -4.03
N ALA A 44 4.01 -11.18 -3.27
CA ALA A 44 3.81 -11.11 -1.83
C ALA A 44 2.33 -10.96 -1.48
N LEU A 45 1.60 -10.09 -2.17
CA LEU A 45 0.15 -9.91 -1.98
C LEU A 45 -0.63 -11.19 -2.23
N LYS A 46 -0.26 -11.95 -3.27
CA LYS A 46 -0.87 -13.24 -3.54
C LYS A 46 -0.67 -14.25 -2.40
N ILE A 47 0.44 -14.19 -1.68
CA ILE A 47 0.70 -15.04 -0.51
C ILE A 47 -0.04 -14.52 0.72
N LEU A 48 -0.14 -13.21 0.87
CA LEU A 48 -0.82 -12.52 1.96
C LEU A 48 -2.32 -12.34 1.76
N ASP A 49 -2.92 -12.93 0.72
CA ASP A 49 -4.30 -12.69 0.24
C ASP A 49 -5.40 -12.72 1.34
N ASN A 50 -5.16 -13.39 2.47
CA ASN A 50 -6.09 -13.46 3.61
C ASN A 50 -5.49 -12.93 4.93
N ASP A 51 -4.31 -12.31 4.86
CA ASP A 51 -3.58 -11.69 5.98
C ASP A 51 -3.71 -10.17 5.87
N PHE A 52 -4.94 -9.68 6.05
CA PHE A 52 -5.26 -8.26 5.92
C PHE A 52 -4.54 -7.38 6.93
N ASP A 53 -4.12 -7.93 8.07
CA ASP A 53 -3.31 -7.20 9.04
C ASP A 53 -1.93 -6.86 8.46
N SER A 54 -1.26 -7.84 7.87
CA SER A 54 0.04 -7.64 7.23
C SER A 54 -0.06 -6.78 5.98
N ILE A 55 -1.12 -6.94 5.17
CA ILE A 55 -1.34 -6.06 4.00
C ILE A 55 -1.66 -4.63 4.44
N GLY A 56 -2.53 -4.45 5.44
CA GLY A 56 -2.83 -3.12 5.99
C GLY A 56 -1.57 -2.42 6.51
N TRP A 57 -0.74 -3.14 7.26
CA TRP A 57 0.56 -2.64 7.70
C TRP A 57 1.47 -2.26 6.52
N LEU A 58 1.55 -3.11 5.49
CA LEU A 58 2.28 -2.81 4.26
C LEU A 58 1.76 -1.55 3.57
N CYS A 59 0.45 -1.30 3.58
CA CYS A 59 -0.10 -0.05 3.05
C CYS A 59 0.36 1.18 3.83
N GLY A 60 0.50 1.07 5.16
CA GLY A 60 1.10 2.12 5.99
C GLY A 60 2.57 2.39 5.61
N TYR A 61 3.34 1.33 5.37
CA TYR A 61 4.72 1.43 4.83
C TYR A 61 4.74 2.16 3.47
N LEU A 62 3.91 1.72 2.53
CA LEU A 62 3.83 2.31 1.18
C LEU A 62 3.35 3.77 1.18
N ALA A 63 2.50 4.14 2.13
CA ALA A 63 2.05 5.53 2.34
C ALA A 63 3.04 6.39 3.12
N SER A 64 4.19 5.82 3.49
CA SER A 64 5.27 6.44 4.28
C SER A 64 4.88 6.80 5.72
N GLU A 65 3.87 6.15 6.29
CA GLU A 65 3.53 6.28 7.73
C GLU A 65 4.40 5.38 8.62
N ILE A 66 4.93 4.29 8.04
CA ILE A 66 5.75 3.29 8.74
C ILE A 66 7.11 3.20 8.04
N ASN A 67 8.07 4.03 8.44
CA ASN A 67 9.39 4.05 7.80
C ASN A 67 10.47 3.41 8.68
N ARG A 68 10.21 3.27 9.98
CA ARG A 68 11.14 2.69 10.95
C ARG A 68 10.42 1.87 11.99
N SER A 69 11.14 0.96 12.63
CA SER A 69 10.60 0.02 13.59
C SER A 69 9.88 0.69 14.77
N GLU A 70 10.26 1.92 15.15
CA GLU A 70 9.57 2.68 16.21
C GLU A 70 8.17 3.14 15.82
N ASP A 71 7.89 3.28 14.53
CA ASP A 71 6.58 3.67 14.06
C ASP A 71 5.56 2.54 14.32
N ASN A 72 5.98 1.27 14.43
CA ASN A 72 5.10 0.13 14.69
C ASN A 72 4.21 0.26 15.95
N TYR A 73 4.62 1.07 16.92
CA TYR A 73 3.87 1.29 18.15
C TYR A 73 2.87 2.45 18.06
N ARG A 74 2.86 3.17 16.93
CA ARG A 74 1.95 4.28 16.67
C ARG A 74 0.69 3.77 16.00
N TYR A 75 -0.37 4.55 16.12
CA TYR A 75 -1.59 4.34 15.36
C TYR A 75 -1.37 4.83 13.93
N HIS A 76 -1.73 4.00 12.94
CA HIS A 76 -1.56 4.27 11.51
C HIS A 76 -2.93 4.28 10.83
N PRO A 77 -3.55 5.48 10.68
CA PRO A 77 -4.88 5.59 10.11
C PRO A 77 -4.98 4.91 8.73
N ILE A 78 -3.96 5.08 7.87
CA ILE A 78 -3.99 4.52 6.51
C ILE A 78 -3.93 2.99 6.54
N ALA A 79 -3.18 2.41 7.46
CA ALA A 79 -3.10 0.96 7.60
C ALA A 79 -4.46 0.33 7.99
N GLU A 80 -5.12 0.90 8.99
CA GLU A 80 -6.47 0.46 9.44
C GLU A 80 -7.53 0.67 8.35
N LEU A 81 -7.42 1.80 7.65
CA LEU A 81 -8.32 2.18 6.58
C LEU A 81 -8.22 1.21 5.39
N CYS A 82 -6.99 0.89 4.97
CA CYS A 82 -6.72 -0.12 3.94
C CYS A 82 -7.19 -1.52 4.36
N LYS A 83 -6.92 -1.93 5.61
CA LYS A 83 -7.39 -3.19 6.17
C LYS A 83 -8.91 -3.30 6.07
N THR A 84 -9.62 -2.23 6.43
CA THR A 84 -11.08 -2.18 6.30
C THR A 84 -11.51 -2.40 4.84
N LEU A 85 -10.89 -1.74 3.85
CA LEU A 85 -11.25 -1.97 2.44
C LEU A 85 -11.06 -3.42 2.00
N LEU A 86 -9.95 -4.03 2.40
CA LEU A 86 -9.65 -5.42 2.09
C LEU A 86 -10.70 -6.37 2.69
N GLU A 87 -11.11 -6.12 3.95
CA GLU A 87 -12.18 -6.89 4.61
C GLU A 87 -13.53 -6.77 3.89
N TYR A 88 -13.78 -5.62 3.25
CA TYR A 88 -14.96 -5.39 2.39
C TYR A 88 -14.78 -5.83 0.94
N GLY A 89 -13.69 -6.56 0.65
CA GLY A 89 -13.44 -7.20 -0.64
C GLY A 89 -12.88 -6.26 -1.71
N MET A 90 -12.38 -5.08 -1.36
CA MET A 90 -11.58 -4.27 -2.27
C MET A 90 -10.18 -4.86 -2.42
N GLU A 91 -9.58 -4.69 -3.59
CA GLU A 91 -8.27 -5.24 -3.92
C GLU A 91 -7.20 -4.15 -4.00
N LEU A 92 -6.07 -4.37 -3.34
CA LEU A 92 -4.92 -3.46 -3.37
C LEU A 92 -4.29 -3.43 -4.78
N PHE A 93 -3.96 -2.23 -5.25
CA PHE A 93 -3.47 -1.92 -6.60
C PHE A 93 -4.45 -2.18 -7.76
N VAL A 94 -5.67 -2.63 -7.46
CA VAL A 94 -6.74 -2.82 -8.44
C VAL A 94 -7.87 -1.83 -8.18
N ASP A 95 -8.43 -1.86 -6.97
CA ASP A 95 -9.54 -1.01 -6.57
C ASP A 95 -9.08 0.24 -5.81
N PHE A 96 -7.94 0.17 -5.11
CA PHE A 96 -7.35 1.30 -4.41
C PHE A 96 -5.84 1.17 -4.30
N THR A 97 -5.14 2.26 -4.02
CA THR A 97 -3.69 2.29 -3.83
C THR A 97 -3.30 3.28 -2.73
N PRO A 98 -2.52 2.87 -1.70
CA PRO A 98 -1.92 3.78 -0.75
C PRO A 98 -0.90 4.67 -1.48
N TYR A 99 -0.85 5.93 -1.09
CA TYR A 99 -0.01 6.93 -1.73
C TYR A 99 0.81 7.69 -0.67
N PRO A 100 2.08 8.05 -0.97
CA PRO A 100 2.92 8.79 -0.04
C PRO A 100 2.24 10.04 0.54
N GLY A 101 2.57 10.34 1.79
CA GLY A 101 1.97 11.46 2.52
C GLY A 101 0.61 11.13 3.12
N SER A 102 0.42 9.89 3.58
CA SER A 102 -0.77 9.44 4.29
C SER A 102 -2.07 9.55 3.47
N ARG A 103 -2.04 9.09 2.21
CA ARG A 103 -3.19 9.18 1.29
C ARG A 103 -3.57 7.82 0.74
N ILE A 104 -4.82 7.70 0.29
CA ILE A 104 -5.31 6.55 -0.49
C ILE A 104 -5.98 7.10 -1.74
N LEU A 105 -5.66 6.51 -2.89
CA LEU A 105 -6.37 6.71 -4.14
C LEU A 105 -7.38 5.58 -4.34
N ILE A 106 -8.65 5.93 -4.56
CA ILE A 106 -9.67 4.96 -4.97
C ILE A 106 -9.72 4.91 -6.50
N ALA A 107 -9.37 3.76 -7.08
CA ALA A 107 -9.39 3.53 -8.52
C ALA A 107 -10.74 2.98 -9.00
N ASN A 108 -11.38 2.13 -8.19
CA ASN A 108 -12.70 1.55 -8.50
C ASN A 108 -13.81 2.25 -7.69
N ILE A 109 -14.23 3.41 -8.19
CA ILE A 109 -15.25 4.24 -7.54
C ILE A 109 -16.59 3.49 -7.40
N GLU A 110 -17.00 2.74 -8.42
CA GLU A 110 -18.28 2.01 -8.39
C GLU A 110 -18.31 0.97 -7.27
N LYS A 111 -17.22 0.21 -7.11
CA LYS A 111 -17.09 -0.78 -6.03
C LYS A 111 -17.03 -0.09 -4.67
N PHE A 112 -16.30 1.01 -4.55
CA PHE A 112 -16.25 1.80 -3.31
C PHE A 112 -17.63 2.37 -2.92
N GLU A 113 -18.39 2.90 -3.86
CA GLU A 113 -19.74 3.44 -3.58
C GLU A 113 -20.75 2.38 -3.15
N SER A 114 -20.53 1.13 -3.56
CA SER A 114 -21.33 -0.01 -3.13
C SER A 114 -21.06 -0.45 -1.68
N LEU A 115 -19.99 0.05 -1.05
CA LEU A 115 -19.64 -0.28 0.33
C LEU A 115 -20.60 0.37 1.35
N PRO A 116 -20.69 -0.17 2.57
CA PRO A 116 -21.52 0.41 3.61
C PRO A 116 -21.16 1.86 3.93
N GLU A 117 -22.17 2.67 4.23
CA GLU A 117 -22.02 4.12 4.44
C GLU A 117 -21.01 4.48 5.52
N PHE A 118 -20.91 3.69 6.59
CA PHE A 118 -19.94 3.95 7.66
C PHE A 118 -18.48 3.72 7.22
N VAL A 119 -18.25 2.81 6.27
CA VAL A 119 -16.93 2.60 5.66
C VAL A 119 -16.61 3.84 4.83
N LYS A 120 -17.53 4.26 3.97
CA LYS A 120 -17.37 5.45 3.13
C LYS A 120 -17.17 6.72 3.96
N ALA A 121 -17.92 6.91 5.04
CA ALA A 121 -17.81 8.09 5.91
C ALA A 121 -16.47 8.21 6.64
N ALA A 122 -15.75 7.09 6.85
CA ALA A 122 -14.39 7.12 7.39
C ALA A 122 -13.39 7.74 6.38
N TYR A 123 -13.72 7.75 5.09
CA TYR A 123 -13.05 8.50 4.05
C TYR A 123 -13.82 9.81 3.85
N GLN A 124 -13.36 10.92 4.43
CA GLN A 124 -13.79 12.21 3.90
C GLN A 124 -13.25 12.31 2.48
N VAL A 125 -14.01 11.81 1.51
CA VAL A 125 -13.64 11.78 0.10
C VAL A 125 -13.54 13.24 -0.35
N MET A 126 -12.32 13.76 -0.41
CA MET A 126 -12.06 14.94 -1.22
C MET A 126 -12.18 14.48 -2.67
N GLU A 127 -13.36 14.65 -3.28
CA GLU A 127 -13.55 14.49 -4.71
C GLU A 127 -12.58 15.44 -5.43
N SER A 128 -11.45 14.89 -5.85
CA SER A 128 -10.57 15.56 -6.80
C SER A 128 -11.07 15.16 -8.17
N THR A 129 -11.62 16.11 -8.90
CA THR A 129 -11.89 15.98 -10.34
C THR A 129 -10.62 15.54 -11.07
N GLY A 130 -10.73 14.90 -12.22
CA GLY A 130 -9.56 14.40 -12.99
C GLY A 130 -8.46 15.46 -13.19
N ASP A 131 -8.84 16.73 -13.33
CA ASP A 131 -7.89 17.86 -13.41
C ASP A 131 -7.12 18.11 -12.11
N ASN A 132 -7.74 17.91 -10.94
CA ASN A 132 -7.08 18.02 -9.64
C ASN A 132 -6.10 16.86 -9.39
N VAL A 133 -6.40 15.64 -9.86
CA VAL A 133 -5.47 14.51 -9.77
C VAL A 133 -4.24 14.75 -10.64
N GLN A 134 -4.43 15.28 -11.86
CA GLN A 134 -3.33 15.66 -12.76
C GLN A 134 -2.47 16.76 -12.13
N GLN A 135 -3.07 17.82 -11.59
CA GLN A 135 -2.36 18.91 -10.92
C GLN A 135 -1.66 18.46 -9.62
N MET A 136 -2.26 17.57 -8.84
CA MET A 136 -1.63 16.99 -7.66
C MET A 136 -0.44 16.10 -8.05
N ASN A 137 -0.58 15.25 -9.07
CA ASN A 137 0.51 14.44 -9.58
C ASN A 137 1.65 15.29 -10.14
N ASP A 138 1.33 16.36 -10.88
CA ASP A 138 2.34 17.28 -11.43
C ASP A 138 3.05 18.06 -10.31
N ALA A 139 2.33 18.49 -9.27
CA ALA A 139 2.92 19.15 -8.10
C ALA A 139 3.83 18.20 -7.28
N LEU A 140 3.43 16.94 -7.14
CA LEU A 140 4.22 15.90 -6.46
C LEU A 140 5.47 15.51 -7.26
N LEU A 141 5.37 15.44 -8.60
CA LEU A 141 6.51 15.24 -9.48
C LEU A 141 7.50 16.42 -9.40
N GLN A 142 7.02 17.65 -9.16
CA GLN A 142 7.90 18.79 -8.94
C GLN A 142 8.63 18.75 -7.59
N GLU A 143 8.02 18.22 -6.53
CA GLU A 143 8.70 18.06 -5.23
C GLU A 143 9.76 16.95 -5.23
N LEU A 144 9.63 15.93 -6.07
CA LEU A 144 10.61 14.83 -6.21
C LEU A 144 11.83 15.18 -7.07
N VAL A 145 11.86 16.35 -7.71
CA VAL A 145 12.94 16.80 -8.63
C VAL A 145 13.88 17.83 -7.96
N VAL A 146 13.76 18.05 -6.64
CA VAL A 146 14.65 18.93 -5.86
C VAL A 146 15.73 18.15 -5.12
#